data_AF-A0A831T8G9-F1
#
_entry.id   AF-A0A831T8G9-F1
#
_cell.length_a   1.000
_cell.length_b   1.000
_cell.length_c   1.000
_cell.angle_alpha   90.00
_cell.angle_beta   90.00
_cell.angle_gamma   90.00
#
_symmetry.space_group_name_H-M   'P 1'
#
loop_
_entity.id
_entity.type
_entity.pdbx_description
1 polymer ?
#
loop_
_entity_poly.entity_id
_entity_poly.type
_entity_poly.pdbx_seq_one_letter_code
_entity_poly.pdbx_strand_id
1 'polypeptide(L)'
;MLVESRDADHQERQVRQRLLERLHAQIEAEIVRGEQSPDNVSVADQRRAFAARLVEHVRPLRRFVRRELGRWVALGAVPPDALSEDELVDTVFVRALQHAHEAPRQGLFRWLRRLARRVIRTSIDAERRRIEHERSLEEPVATLGDDWPDQVVRLIDILADPHAELPEDLLLTQETQALLEQALDRLPELWREVFLMRTVDGWNEDMVAEAEGIPVEQVRSIVEISRAFLAEALREMQFSEAG
;
A
#
# COMPACT_ATOMS: atom_id res chain seq x y z
N MET A 1 0.58 -33.64 9.53
CA MET A 1 1.47 -32.47 9.60
C MET A 1 2.54 -32.40 8.50
N LEU A 2 3.25 -33.49 8.12
CA LEU A 2 4.25 -33.43 7.01
C LEU A 2 3.64 -33.44 5.59
N VAL A 3 2.41 -33.95 5.42
CA VAL A 3 1.73 -34.02 4.11
C VAL A 3 1.12 -32.65 3.73
N GLU A 4 0.47 -31.97 4.67
CA GLU A 4 -0.11 -30.63 4.46
C GLU A 4 0.94 -29.56 4.10
N SER A 5 2.15 -29.67 4.65
CA SER A 5 3.27 -28.77 4.30
C SER A 5 3.76 -28.98 2.87
N ARG A 6 3.74 -30.21 2.34
CA ARG A 6 4.16 -30.50 0.95
C ARG A 6 3.13 -30.02 -0.07
N ASP A 7 1.84 -30.15 0.24
CA ASP A 7 0.77 -29.69 -0.63
C ASP A 7 0.73 -28.16 -0.73
N ALA A 8 0.93 -27.45 0.39
CA ALA A 8 0.99 -25.98 0.40
C ALA A 8 2.15 -25.40 -0.44
N ASP A 9 3.32 -26.04 -0.39
CA ASP A 9 4.49 -25.67 -1.20
C ASP A 9 4.31 -26.02 -2.67
N HIS A 10 3.65 -27.15 -2.96
CA HIS A 10 3.31 -27.52 -4.34
C HIS A 10 2.31 -26.54 -4.95
N GLN A 11 1.26 -26.18 -4.22
CA GLN A 11 0.25 -25.23 -4.66
C GLN A 11 0.82 -23.83 -4.85
N GLU A 12 1.77 -23.41 -4.01
CA GLU A 12 2.52 -22.16 -4.19
C GLU A 12 3.35 -22.16 -5.48
N ARG A 13 4.13 -23.22 -5.70
CA ARG A 13 4.91 -23.34 -6.94
C ARG A 13 4.01 -23.25 -8.16
N GLN A 14 2.82 -23.85 -8.11
CA GLN A 14 1.83 -23.73 -9.18
C GLN A 14 1.30 -22.30 -9.36
N VAL A 15 0.96 -21.60 -8.28
CA VAL A 15 0.49 -20.20 -8.35
C VAL A 15 1.56 -19.30 -8.97
N ARG A 16 2.79 -19.42 -8.48
CA ARG A 16 3.94 -18.66 -8.99
C ARG A 16 4.19 -18.95 -10.47
N GLN A 17 4.15 -20.22 -10.85
CA GLN A 17 4.37 -20.66 -12.22
C GLN A 17 3.30 -20.10 -13.17
N ARG A 18 2.02 -20.19 -12.80
CA ARG A 18 0.91 -19.64 -13.60
C ARG A 18 1.03 -18.13 -13.77
N LEU A 19 1.40 -17.41 -12.72
CA LEU A 19 1.62 -15.97 -12.81
C LEU A 19 2.79 -15.65 -13.75
N LEU A 20 3.91 -16.36 -13.61
CA LEU A 20 5.07 -16.17 -14.49
C LEU A 20 4.72 -16.42 -15.97
N GLU A 21 3.96 -17.48 -16.25
CA GLU A 21 3.47 -17.80 -17.59
C GLU A 21 2.58 -16.69 -18.16
N ARG A 22 1.65 -16.14 -17.36
CA ARG A 22 0.83 -14.99 -17.76
C ARG A 22 1.67 -13.75 -18.06
N LEU A 23 2.63 -13.43 -17.21
CA LEU A 23 3.52 -12.28 -17.40
C LEU A 23 4.38 -12.44 -18.66
N HIS A 24 4.92 -13.63 -18.91
CA HIS A 24 5.63 -13.94 -20.15
C HIS A 24 4.73 -13.80 -21.38
N ALA A 25 3.52 -14.36 -21.36
CA ALA A 25 2.57 -14.25 -22.46
C ALA A 25 2.23 -12.78 -22.78
N GLN A 26 2.11 -11.94 -21.75
CA GLN A 26 1.90 -10.50 -21.94
C GLN A 26 3.09 -9.80 -22.58
N ILE A 27 4.32 -10.13 -22.17
CA ILE A 27 5.55 -9.64 -22.80
C ILE A 27 5.59 -10.03 -24.27
N GLU A 28 5.29 -11.31 -24.60
CA GLU A 28 5.23 -11.78 -26.00
C GLU A 28 4.18 -11.01 -26.81
N ALA A 29 2.98 -10.80 -26.26
CA ALA A 29 1.91 -10.08 -26.94
C ALA A 29 2.24 -8.61 -27.20
N GLU A 30 3.09 -7.98 -26.38
CA GLU A 30 3.60 -6.62 -26.60
C GLU A 30 4.69 -6.60 -27.68
N ILE A 31 5.58 -7.60 -27.71
CA ILE A 31 6.63 -7.75 -28.74
C ILE A 31 6.01 -8.04 -30.11
N VAL A 32 4.99 -8.90 -30.20
CA VAL A 32 4.31 -9.18 -31.48
C VAL A 32 3.61 -7.93 -32.03
N ARG A 33 3.17 -7.02 -31.15
CA ARG A 33 2.53 -5.75 -31.53
C ARG A 33 3.52 -4.64 -31.93
N GLY A 34 4.79 -4.71 -31.51
CA GLY A 34 5.83 -3.75 -31.86
C GLY A 34 6.96 -4.42 -32.63
N GLU A 35 7.09 -4.11 -33.92
CA GLU A 35 8.05 -4.69 -34.89
C GLU A 35 9.36 -5.26 -34.29
N GLN A 36 9.68 -6.51 -34.65
CA GLN A 36 10.80 -7.25 -34.08
C GLN A 36 12.16 -6.73 -34.59
N SER A 37 12.85 -5.92 -33.77
CA SER A 37 14.25 -5.52 -33.94
C SER A 37 15.16 -6.31 -32.97
N PRO A 38 16.43 -6.60 -33.28
CA PRO A 38 17.36 -7.28 -32.37
C PRO A 38 17.52 -6.60 -30.99
N ASP A 39 17.40 -5.27 -30.90
CA ASP A 39 17.36 -4.55 -29.61
C ASP A 39 16.13 -4.96 -28.77
N ASN A 40 15.02 -5.27 -29.43
CA ASN A 40 13.77 -5.66 -28.79
C ASN A 40 13.86 -7.06 -28.13
N VAL A 41 14.73 -7.95 -28.66
CA VAL A 41 14.98 -9.29 -28.09
C VAL A 41 15.74 -9.20 -26.76
N SER A 42 16.78 -8.35 -26.68
CA SER A 42 17.53 -8.15 -25.43
C SER A 42 16.66 -7.52 -24.34
N VAL A 43 15.82 -6.55 -24.72
CA VAL A 43 14.83 -5.93 -23.81
C VAL A 43 13.82 -6.97 -23.33
N ALA A 44 13.36 -7.87 -24.21
CA ALA A 44 12.46 -8.96 -23.83
C ALA A 44 13.08 -9.89 -22.78
N ASP A 45 14.34 -10.30 -22.97
CA ASP A 45 15.04 -11.16 -22.03
C ASP A 45 15.22 -10.49 -20.66
N GLN A 46 15.55 -9.20 -20.63
CA GLN A 46 15.62 -8.43 -19.39
C GLN A 46 14.26 -8.37 -18.68
N ARG A 47 13.16 -8.17 -19.42
CA ARG A 47 11.80 -8.16 -18.87
C ARG A 47 11.39 -9.54 -18.34
N ARG A 48 11.73 -10.64 -19.02
CA ARG A 48 11.49 -12.01 -18.54
C ARG A 48 12.28 -12.30 -17.26
N ALA A 49 13.56 -11.94 -17.22
CA ALA A 49 14.38 -12.07 -16.02
C ALA A 49 13.83 -11.24 -14.84
N PHE A 50 13.32 -10.05 -15.12
CA PHE A 50 12.66 -9.23 -14.11
C PHE A 50 11.34 -9.85 -13.63
N ALA A 51 10.50 -10.37 -14.53
CA ALA A 51 9.28 -11.11 -14.18
C ALA A 51 9.58 -12.28 -13.24
N ALA A 52 10.64 -13.05 -13.51
CA ALA A 52 11.06 -14.16 -12.66
C ALA A 52 11.42 -13.70 -11.23
N ARG A 53 12.05 -12.53 -11.07
CA ARG A 53 12.34 -11.91 -9.75
C ARG A 53 11.08 -11.41 -9.06
N LEU A 54 10.12 -10.85 -9.80
CA LEU A 54 8.87 -10.34 -9.24
C LEU A 54 8.06 -11.46 -8.59
N VAL A 55 7.94 -12.60 -9.28
CA VAL A 55 7.08 -13.71 -8.81
C VAL A 55 7.61 -14.39 -7.54
N GLU A 56 8.88 -14.18 -7.17
CA GLU A 56 9.42 -14.56 -5.84
C GLU A 56 8.68 -13.87 -4.69
N HIS A 57 8.08 -12.70 -4.96
CA HIS A 57 7.44 -11.87 -3.95
C HIS A 57 5.92 -12.03 -3.88
N VAL A 58 5.33 -13.01 -4.58
CA VAL A 58 3.87 -13.22 -4.61
C VAL A 58 3.29 -13.35 -3.22
N ARG A 59 3.81 -14.29 -2.41
CA ARG A 59 3.29 -14.52 -1.05
C ARG A 59 3.38 -13.29 -0.14
N PRO A 60 4.55 -12.67 0.05
CA PRO A 60 4.65 -11.52 0.93
C PRO A 60 3.84 -10.32 0.41
N LEU A 61 3.71 -10.15 -0.91
CA LEU A 61 2.90 -9.09 -1.50
C LEU A 61 1.40 -9.34 -1.30
N ARG A 62 0.96 -10.57 -1.51
CA ARG A 62 -0.42 -11.01 -1.28
C ARG A 62 -0.84 -10.78 0.17
N ARG A 63 -0.02 -11.23 1.13
CA ARG A 63 -0.24 -10.97 2.57
C ARG A 63 -0.31 -9.47 2.88
N PHE A 64 0.54 -8.66 2.25
CA PHE A 64 0.50 -7.20 2.39
C PHE A 64 -0.81 -6.63 1.86
N VAL A 65 -1.18 -6.94 0.61
CA VAL A 65 -2.43 -6.48 -0.03
C VAL A 65 -3.64 -6.87 0.80
N ARG A 66 -3.73 -8.12 1.29
CA ARG A 66 -4.81 -8.56 2.18
C ARG A 66 -4.96 -7.69 3.42
N ARG A 67 -3.84 -7.42 4.09
CA ARG A 67 -3.82 -6.61 5.31
C ARG A 67 -4.26 -5.18 4.98
N GLU A 68 -3.73 -4.59 3.91
CA GLU A 68 -4.13 -3.25 3.47
C GLU A 68 -5.64 -3.19 3.16
N LEU A 69 -6.17 -4.12 2.37
CA LEU A 69 -7.60 -4.17 2.07
C LEU A 69 -8.45 -4.37 3.31
N GLY A 70 -8.03 -5.26 4.22
CA GLY A 70 -8.70 -5.46 5.50
C GLY A 70 -8.80 -4.17 6.31
N ARG A 71 -7.81 -3.29 6.23
CA ARG A 71 -7.90 -1.94 6.82
C ARG A 71 -9.00 -1.13 6.16
N TRP A 72 -8.96 -0.96 4.84
CA TRP A 72 -9.97 -0.18 4.12
C TRP A 72 -11.40 -0.69 4.27
N VAL A 73 -11.59 -2.01 4.38
CA VAL A 73 -12.89 -2.62 4.68
C VAL A 73 -13.34 -2.29 6.10
N ALA A 74 -12.44 -2.36 7.09
CA ALA A 74 -12.78 -2.00 8.47
C ALA A 74 -13.20 -0.53 8.62
N LEU A 75 -12.76 0.34 7.71
CA LEU A 75 -13.14 1.75 7.65
C LEU A 75 -14.46 2.02 6.93
N GLY A 76 -15.09 0.98 6.37
CA GLY A 76 -16.26 1.15 5.52
C GLY A 76 -15.97 1.91 4.22
N ALA A 77 -14.70 2.16 3.89
CA ALA A 77 -14.33 2.84 2.64
C ALA A 77 -14.65 1.98 1.41
N VAL A 78 -14.69 0.66 1.60
CA VAL A 78 -15.06 -0.31 0.57
C VAL A 78 -15.77 -1.50 1.22
N PRO A 79 -16.84 -2.07 0.61
CA PRO A 79 -17.47 -3.27 1.15
C PRO A 79 -16.50 -4.46 1.21
N PRO A 80 -16.73 -5.42 2.13
CA PRO A 80 -16.07 -6.72 2.06
C PRO A 80 -16.25 -7.32 0.67
N ASP A 81 -15.20 -7.98 0.17
CA ASP A 81 -15.18 -8.69 -1.13
C ASP A 81 -15.40 -7.82 -2.39
N ALA A 82 -15.54 -6.50 -2.26
CA ALA A 82 -15.69 -5.62 -3.43
C ALA A 82 -14.42 -5.55 -4.29
N LEU A 83 -13.25 -5.80 -3.70
CA LEU A 83 -11.97 -5.87 -4.40
C LEU A 83 -11.30 -7.21 -4.16
N SER A 84 -10.83 -7.84 -5.24
CA SER A 84 -10.10 -9.10 -5.18
C SER A 84 -8.62 -8.88 -4.84
N GLU A 85 -8.15 -9.53 -3.77
CA GLU A 85 -6.73 -9.56 -3.38
C GLU A 85 -5.83 -10.02 -4.52
N ASP A 86 -6.24 -11.07 -5.24
CA ASP A 86 -5.46 -11.67 -6.31
C ASP A 86 -5.39 -10.75 -7.55
N GLU A 87 -6.49 -10.06 -7.88
CA GLU A 87 -6.51 -9.09 -8.99
C GLU A 87 -5.64 -7.87 -8.70
N LEU A 88 -5.61 -7.41 -7.45
CA LEU A 88 -4.76 -6.31 -7.04
C LEU A 88 -3.28 -6.71 -7.11
N VAL A 89 -2.92 -7.90 -6.63
CA VAL A 89 -1.56 -8.44 -6.75
C VAL A 89 -1.14 -8.55 -8.21
N ASP A 90 -2.01 -9.10 -9.07
CA ASP A 90 -1.76 -9.19 -10.51
C ASP A 90 -1.54 -7.81 -11.13
N THR A 91 -2.39 -6.84 -10.80
CA THR A 91 -2.29 -5.46 -11.28
C THR A 91 -0.97 -4.82 -10.86
N VAL A 92 -0.52 -5.07 -9.63
CA VAL A 92 0.79 -4.61 -9.14
C VAL A 92 1.92 -5.20 -9.97
N PHE A 93 1.90 -6.50 -10.26
CA PHE A 93 2.95 -7.12 -11.08
C PHE A 93 2.94 -6.64 -12.54
N VAL A 94 1.76 -6.42 -13.13
CA VAL A 94 1.65 -5.83 -14.47
C VAL A 94 2.24 -4.43 -14.49
N ARG A 95 1.87 -3.56 -13.55
CA ARG A 95 2.46 -2.22 -13.47
C ARG A 95 3.94 -2.26 -13.17
N ALA A 96 4.41 -3.22 -12.39
CA ALA A 96 5.83 -3.40 -12.10
C ALA A 96 6.60 -3.69 -13.39
N LEU A 97 6.09 -4.57 -14.26
CA LEU A 97 6.72 -4.86 -15.55
C LEU A 97 6.71 -3.67 -16.50
N GLN A 98 5.66 -2.84 -16.48
CA GLN A 98 5.60 -1.62 -17.29
C GLN A 98 6.65 -0.60 -16.86
N HIS A 99 6.94 -0.52 -15.56
CA HIS A 99 7.91 0.39 -14.96
C HIS A 99 9.22 -0.33 -14.57
N ALA A 100 9.58 -1.39 -15.29
CA ALA A 100 10.76 -2.20 -14.96
C ALA A 100 12.07 -1.40 -14.95
N HIS A 101 12.13 -0.31 -15.74
CA HIS A 101 13.28 0.59 -15.80
C HIS A 101 13.47 1.43 -14.52
N GLU A 102 12.42 1.60 -13.71
CA GLU A 102 12.45 2.29 -12.41
C GLU A 102 12.70 1.33 -11.24
N ALA A 103 12.75 0.02 -11.49
CA ALA A 103 12.88 -0.97 -10.44
C ALA A 103 14.28 -0.90 -9.80
N PRO A 104 14.36 -0.79 -8.47
CA PRO A 104 15.64 -0.64 -7.81
C PRO A 104 16.42 -1.96 -7.85
N ARG A 105 17.76 -1.86 -7.87
CA ARG A 105 18.64 -3.03 -7.85
C ARG A 105 18.49 -3.84 -6.55
N GLN A 106 18.26 -3.15 -5.44
CA GLN A 106 18.01 -3.72 -4.11
C GLN A 106 16.67 -3.19 -3.57
N GLY A 107 16.02 -3.90 -2.65
CA GLY A 107 14.74 -3.44 -2.08
C GLY A 107 13.54 -3.57 -3.04
N LEU A 108 13.54 -4.57 -3.92
CA LEU A 108 12.45 -4.81 -4.86
C LEU A 108 11.09 -4.98 -4.18
N PHE A 109 11.01 -5.78 -3.12
CA PHE A 109 9.76 -5.98 -2.38
C PHE A 109 9.20 -4.68 -1.81
N ARG A 110 10.11 -3.84 -1.33
CA ARG A 110 9.80 -2.53 -0.78
C ARG A 110 9.20 -1.60 -1.86
N TRP A 111 9.77 -1.60 -3.08
CA TRP A 111 9.19 -0.91 -4.23
C TRP A 111 7.81 -1.49 -4.63
N LEU A 112 7.64 -2.80 -4.59
CA LEU A 112 6.35 -3.46 -4.86
C LEU A 112 5.25 -3.06 -3.88
N ARG A 113 5.58 -2.87 -2.59
CA ARG A 113 4.61 -2.36 -1.60
C ARG A 113 4.10 -0.96 -1.95
N ARG A 114 4.97 -0.07 -2.45
CA ARG A 114 4.54 1.27 -2.91
C ARG A 114 3.57 1.18 -4.08
N LEU A 115 3.91 0.35 -5.05
CA LEU A 115 3.05 0.12 -6.20
C LEU A 115 1.70 -0.48 -5.79
N ALA A 116 1.71 -1.41 -4.81
CA ALA A 116 0.50 -1.96 -4.22
C ALA A 116 -0.36 -0.92 -3.51
N ARG A 117 0.22 -0.03 -2.70
CA ARG A 117 -0.55 1.08 -2.07
C ARG A 117 -1.24 1.94 -3.13
N ARG A 118 -0.52 2.33 -4.20
CA ARG A 118 -1.09 3.12 -5.31
C ARG A 118 -2.21 2.39 -6.03
N VAL A 119 -2.02 1.10 -6.33
CA VAL A 119 -3.03 0.26 -6.98
C VAL A 119 -4.28 0.14 -6.10
N ILE A 120 -4.10 -0.21 -4.83
CA ILE A 120 -5.21 -0.34 -3.86
C ILE A 120 -5.99 0.96 -3.76
N ARG A 121 -5.31 2.09 -3.53
CA ARG A 121 -5.97 3.40 -3.43
C ARG A 121 -6.76 3.73 -4.69
N THR A 122 -6.14 3.57 -5.86
CA THR A 122 -6.81 3.83 -7.15
C THR A 122 -8.06 2.95 -7.34
N SER A 123 -7.98 1.67 -6.94
CA SER A 123 -9.10 0.72 -7.02
C SER A 123 -10.21 1.06 -6.03
N ILE A 124 -9.88 1.45 -4.81
CA ILE A 124 -10.85 1.90 -3.81
C ILE A 124 -11.55 3.18 -4.29
N ASP A 125 -10.79 4.17 -4.78
CA ASP A 125 -11.37 5.40 -5.31
C ASP A 125 -12.30 5.13 -6.50
N ALA A 126 -11.96 4.15 -7.35
CA ALA A 126 -12.80 3.73 -8.46
C ALA A 126 -14.09 3.05 -7.97
N GLU A 127 -13.99 2.16 -6.99
CA GLU A 127 -15.16 1.47 -6.43
C GLU A 127 -16.05 2.42 -5.65
N ARG A 128 -15.48 3.37 -4.90
CA ARG A 128 -16.23 4.45 -4.24
C ARG A 128 -16.97 5.32 -5.26
N ARG A 129 -16.31 5.75 -6.33
CA ARG A 129 -16.99 6.50 -7.40
C ARG A 129 -18.12 5.70 -8.04
N ARG A 130 -17.94 4.39 -8.23
CA ARG A 130 -18.98 3.50 -8.75
C ARG A 130 -20.17 3.41 -7.79
N ILE A 131 -19.90 3.16 -6.51
CA ILE A 131 -20.91 3.10 -5.45
C ILE A 131 -21.63 4.45 -5.31
N GLU A 132 -20.92 5.58 -5.35
CA GLU A 132 -21.50 6.93 -5.31
C GLU A 132 -22.40 7.19 -6.53
N HIS A 133 -21.99 6.74 -7.71
CA HIS A 133 -22.81 6.80 -8.92
C HIS A 133 -24.08 5.93 -8.81
N GLU A 134 -23.97 4.75 -8.19
CA GLU A 134 -25.08 3.84 -7.92
C GLU A 134 -26.00 4.35 -6.78
N ARG A 135 -25.45 5.00 -5.75
CA ARG A 135 -26.15 5.60 -4.59
C ARG A 135 -26.84 6.93 -4.89
N SER A 136 -26.51 7.60 -5.99
CA SER A 136 -27.24 8.80 -6.47
C SER A 136 -28.74 8.54 -6.73
N LEU A 137 -29.24 7.31 -6.54
CA LEU A 137 -30.64 6.94 -6.63
C LEU A 137 -31.32 6.63 -5.28
N GLU A 138 -30.59 6.33 -4.18
CA GLU A 138 -31.19 5.92 -2.90
C GLU A 138 -30.26 6.20 -1.69
N GLU A 139 -30.73 6.97 -0.70
CA GLU A 139 -30.10 7.21 0.63
C GLU A 139 -31.13 6.89 1.74
N PRO A 140 -30.76 6.50 3.02
CA PRO A 140 -29.71 7.15 3.86
C PRO A 140 -28.85 6.28 4.86
N VAL A 141 -27.74 6.90 5.33
CA VAL A 141 -27.02 7.02 6.65
C VAL A 141 -26.72 5.84 7.63
N ALA A 142 -25.52 5.85 8.24
CA ALA A 142 -25.27 5.43 9.64
C ALA A 142 -24.12 6.22 10.31
N THR A 143 -24.30 6.61 11.58
CA THR A 143 -23.41 7.37 12.49
C THR A 143 -22.53 6.44 13.33
N LEU A 144 -21.25 6.80 13.54
CA LEU A 144 -20.33 6.18 14.51
C LEU A 144 -20.42 6.94 15.85
N GLY A 145 -20.31 6.25 16.98
CA GLY A 145 -20.50 6.81 18.32
C GLY A 145 -19.30 7.56 18.90
N ASP A 146 -19.61 8.45 19.85
CA ASP A 146 -18.81 9.60 20.32
C ASP A 146 -18.07 9.34 21.66
N ASP A 147 -17.00 8.53 21.67
CA ASP A 147 -16.08 8.46 22.81
C ASP A 147 -14.62 8.32 22.34
N TRP A 148 -13.71 9.11 22.93
CA TRP A 148 -12.29 9.12 22.55
C TRP A 148 -11.50 7.97 23.19
N PRO A 149 -10.88 7.06 22.42
CA PRO A 149 -10.18 5.90 22.99
C PRO A 149 -8.86 6.25 23.69
N ASP A 150 -8.55 5.56 24.80
CA ASP A 150 -7.26 5.66 25.51
C ASP A 150 -6.04 5.43 24.59
N GLN A 151 -6.19 4.65 23.51
CA GLN A 151 -5.11 4.41 22.56
C GLN A 151 -4.76 5.66 21.74
N VAL A 152 -5.73 6.53 21.43
CA VAL A 152 -5.45 7.76 20.71
C VAL A 152 -4.69 8.74 21.59
N VAL A 153 -5.03 8.83 22.89
CA VAL A 153 -4.27 9.63 23.87
C VAL A 153 -2.79 9.21 23.89
N ARG A 154 -2.52 7.90 23.97
CA ARG A 154 -1.14 7.37 23.90
C ARG A 154 -0.45 7.67 22.57
N LEU A 155 -1.19 7.72 21.47
CA LEU A 155 -0.62 8.04 20.16
C LEU A 155 -0.23 9.53 20.05
N ILE A 156 -1.05 10.43 20.61
CA ILE A 156 -0.71 11.86 20.73
C ILE A 156 0.61 12.03 21.50
N ASP A 157 0.79 11.30 22.61
CA ASP A 157 2.03 11.36 23.41
C ASP A 157 3.25 10.85 22.61
N ILE A 158 3.11 9.74 21.89
CA ILE A 158 4.18 9.19 21.03
C ILE A 158 4.53 10.15 19.89
N LEU A 159 3.54 10.80 19.28
CA LEU A 159 3.78 11.75 18.18
C LEU A 159 4.39 13.07 18.66
N ALA A 160 4.17 13.45 19.92
CA ALA A 160 4.74 14.66 20.52
C ALA A 160 6.24 14.53 20.85
N ASP A 161 6.75 13.31 21.03
CA ASP A 161 8.19 13.07 21.22
C ASP A 161 8.90 12.95 19.85
N PRO A 162 9.80 13.89 19.48
CA PRO A 162 10.51 13.87 18.20
C PRO A 162 11.46 12.68 18.05
N HIS A 163 11.84 12.01 19.15
CA HIS A 163 12.70 10.84 19.14
C HIS A 163 11.93 9.52 19.18
N ALA A 164 10.62 9.55 19.41
CA ALA A 164 9.81 8.34 19.49
C ALA A 164 9.44 7.82 18.10
N GLU A 165 9.94 6.64 17.74
CA GLU A 165 9.43 5.89 16.58
C GLU A 165 8.03 5.34 16.87
N LEU A 166 7.15 5.29 15.86
CA LEU A 166 5.88 4.59 16.04
C LEU A 166 6.17 3.08 16.11
N PRO A 167 5.77 2.37 17.18
CA PRO A 167 5.91 0.92 17.23
C PRO A 167 5.23 0.25 16.04
N GLU A 168 5.95 -0.65 15.36
CA GLU A 168 5.40 -1.43 14.24
C GLU A 168 4.22 -2.32 14.66
N ASP A 169 4.16 -2.69 15.94
CA ASP A 169 3.13 -3.52 16.56
C ASP A 169 2.12 -2.69 17.38
N LEU A 170 1.92 -1.41 17.07
CA LEU A 170 0.86 -0.61 17.71
C LEU A 170 -0.51 -1.24 17.42
N LEU A 171 -1.03 -1.96 18.41
CA LEU A 171 -2.37 -2.55 18.38
C LEU A 171 -3.39 -1.42 18.63
N LEU A 172 -3.92 -0.86 17.54
CA LEU A 172 -4.98 0.13 17.56
C LEU A 172 -6.36 -0.56 17.50
N THR A 173 -7.37 0.04 18.14
CA THR A 173 -8.78 -0.36 17.94
C THR A 173 -9.29 0.17 16.61
N GLN A 174 -10.42 -0.37 16.10
CA GLN A 174 -11.02 0.10 14.85
C GLN A 174 -11.38 1.59 14.90
N GLU A 175 -11.91 2.07 16.02
CA GLU A 175 -12.24 3.49 16.24
C GLU A 175 -10.99 4.38 16.28
N THR A 176 -9.96 3.95 17.01
CA THR A 176 -8.65 4.64 17.06
C THR A 176 -8.01 4.73 15.67
N GLN A 177 -8.13 3.65 14.90
CA GLN A 177 -7.59 3.57 13.56
C GLN A 177 -8.32 4.53 12.61
N ALA A 178 -9.65 4.60 12.68
CA ALA A 178 -10.45 5.54 11.89
C ALA A 178 -10.07 7.01 12.18
N LEU A 179 -9.86 7.37 13.44
CA LEU A 179 -9.42 8.71 13.84
C LEU A 179 -8.02 9.04 13.33
N LEU A 180 -7.07 8.10 13.45
CA LEU A 180 -5.73 8.26 12.91
C LEU A 180 -5.74 8.47 11.38
N GLU A 181 -6.57 7.72 10.66
CA GLU A 181 -6.65 7.83 9.21
C GLU A 181 -7.33 9.11 8.76
N GLN A 182 -8.38 9.58 9.45
CA GLN A 182 -8.93 10.92 9.23
C GLN A 182 -7.86 12.00 9.44
N ALA A 183 -6.98 11.84 10.43
CA ALA A 183 -5.87 12.78 10.67
C ALA A 183 -4.81 12.69 9.55
N LEU A 184 -4.45 11.48 9.11
CA LEU A 184 -3.56 11.25 7.98
C LEU A 184 -4.10 11.83 6.67
N ASP A 185 -5.41 11.76 6.44
CA ASP A 185 -6.04 12.29 5.23
C ASP A 185 -5.94 13.81 5.10
N ARG A 186 -5.82 14.51 6.24
CA ARG A 186 -5.57 15.96 6.25
C ARG A 186 -4.14 16.34 5.82
N LEU A 187 -3.19 15.40 5.79
CA LEU A 187 -1.84 15.66 5.27
C LEU A 187 -1.84 15.74 3.74
N PRO A 188 -0.95 16.55 3.13
CA PRO A 188 -0.61 16.41 1.72
C PRO A 188 -0.17 14.98 1.38
N GLU A 189 -0.56 14.48 0.21
CA GLU A 189 -0.31 13.09 -0.19
C GLU A 189 1.17 12.69 -0.06
N LEU A 190 2.08 13.53 -0.57
CA LEU A 190 3.52 13.30 -0.47
C LEU A 190 3.98 13.18 0.99
N TRP A 191 3.43 14.00 1.88
CA TRP A 191 3.83 14.01 3.29
C TRP A 191 3.38 12.76 4.01
N ARG A 192 2.14 12.35 3.76
CA ARG A 192 1.58 11.09 4.26
C ARG A 192 2.43 9.90 3.83
N GLU A 193 2.80 9.83 2.55
CA GLU A 193 3.60 8.72 2.01
C GLU A 193 5.01 8.70 2.63
N VAL A 194 5.70 9.83 2.68
CA VAL A 194 7.03 9.94 3.32
C VAL A 194 6.96 9.56 4.80
N PHE A 195 5.95 10.04 5.52
CA PHE A 195 5.73 9.70 6.93
C PHE A 195 5.54 8.20 7.11
N LEU A 196 4.59 7.58 6.40
CA LEU A 196 4.32 6.14 6.50
C LEU A 196 5.54 5.29 6.12
N MET A 197 6.30 5.68 5.10
CA MET A 197 7.52 4.97 4.72
C MET A 197 8.57 5.00 5.82
N ARG A 198 8.74 6.15 6.49
CA ARG A 198 9.72 6.30 7.57
C ARG A 198 9.27 5.64 8.86
N THR A 199 8.05 5.88 9.30
CA THR A 199 7.61 5.53 10.66
C THR A 199 6.94 4.18 10.76
N VAL A 200 6.24 3.73 9.70
CA VAL A 200 5.51 2.45 9.72
C VAL A 200 6.28 1.38 8.95
N ASP A 201 6.85 1.72 7.80
CA ASP A 201 7.56 0.73 6.97
C ASP A 201 9.05 0.59 7.31
N GLY A 202 9.58 1.41 8.24
CA GLY A 202 10.96 1.34 8.74
C GLY A 202 12.03 1.68 7.69
N TRP A 203 11.71 2.49 6.68
CA TRP A 203 12.70 2.90 5.68
C TRP A 203 13.70 3.87 6.28
N ASN A 204 15.00 3.80 5.98
CA ASN A 204 15.90 4.92 6.28
C ASN A 204 15.63 6.11 5.35
N GLU A 205 16.20 7.26 5.69
CA GLU A 205 15.92 8.53 4.99
C GLU A 205 16.41 8.52 3.54
N ASP A 206 17.59 7.95 3.28
CA ASP A 206 18.16 7.84 1.93
C ASP A 206 17.23 7.06 0.98
N MET A 207 16.67 5.95 1.47
CA MET A 207 15.77 5.13 0.66
C MET A 207 14.44 5.84 0.39
N VAL A 208 13.95 6.67 1.32
CA VAL A 208 12.72 7.46 1.11
C VAL A 208 12.97 8.62 0.15
N ALA A 209 14.13 9.28 0.27
CA ALA A 209 14.57 10.34 -0.62
C ALA A 209 14.66 9.85 -2.08
N GLU A 210 15.32 8.71 -2.31
CA GLU A 210 15.39 8.06 -3.62
C GLU A 210 14.00 7.66 -4.14
N ALA A 211 13.15 7.14 -3.26
CA ALA A 211 11.82 6.68 -3.62
C ALA A 211 10.89 7.81 -4.10
N GLU A 212 10.91 8.94 -3.40
CA GLU A 212 9.99 10.06 -3.64
C GLU A 212 10.64 11.18 -4.48
N GLY A 213 11.91 11.03 -4.86
CA GLY A 213 12.62 11.99 -5.70
C GLY A 213 12.87 13.33 -5.00
N ILE A 214 13.08 13.31 -3.68
CA ILE A 214 13.28 14.50 -2.84
C ILE A 214 14.60 14.41 -2.06
N PRO A 215 15.18 15.54 -1.60
CA PRO A 215 16.37 15.53 -0.75
C PRO A 215 16.14 14.81 0.59
N VAL A 216 17.20 14.21 1.14
CA VAL A 216 17.18 13.51 2.45
C VAL A 216 16.77 14.45 3.58
N GLU A 217 17.20 15.70 3.52
CA GLU A 217 16.82 16.76 4.45
C GLU A 217 15.31 17.04 4.37
N GLN A 218 14.74 17.00 3.18
CA GLN A 218 13.30 17.17 2.98
C GLN A 218 12.51 16.00 3.56
N VAL A 219 13.03 14.77 3.50
CA VAL A 219 12.42 13.61 4.17
C VAL A 219 12.33 13.84 5.67
N ARG A 220 13.43 14.28 6.32
CA ARG A 220 13.45 14.58 7.76
C ARG A 220 12.41 15.62 8.13
N SER A 221 12.41 16.76 7.43
CA SER A 221 11.47 17.84 7.68
C SER A 221 10.02 17.40 7.47
N ILE A 222 9.73 16.62 6.43
CA ILE A 222 8.37 16.10 6.19
C ILE A 222 7.94 15.18 7.33
N VAL A 223 8.80 14.29 7.82
CA VAL A 223 8.47 13.40 8.94
C VAL A 223 8.16 14.20 10.20
N GLU A 224 9.02 15.16 10.55
CA GLU A 224 8.86 16.01 11.74
C GLU A 224 7.55 16.83 11.67
N ILE A 225 7.31 17.50 10.54
CA ILE A 225 6.11 18.31 10.34
C ILE A 225 4.86 17.43 10.34
N SER A 226 4.92 16.25 9.71
CA SER A 226 3.78 15.31 9.70
C SER A 226 3.46 14.81 11.11
N ARG A 227 4.46 14.54 11.96
CA ARG A 227 4.23 14.18 13.37
C ARG A 227 3.50 15.27 14.14
N ALA A 228 4.04 16.49 14.08
CA ALA A 228 3.47 17.63 14.77
C ALA A 228 2.03 17.88 14.32
N PHE A 229 1.81 17.81 13.01
CA PHE A 229 0.48 17.96 12.42
C PHE A 229 -0.48 16.87 12.89
N LEU A 230 -0.09 15.60 12.87
CA LEU A 230 -0.95 14.49 13.29
C LEU A 230 -1.28 14.56 14.78
N ALA A 231 -0.30 14.91 15.63
CA ALA A 231 -0.53 15.10 17.05
C ALA A 231 -1.54 16.23 17.32
N GLU A 232 -1.45 17.33 16.56
CA GLU A 232 -2.40 18.43 16.65
C GLU A 232 -3.77 18.04 16.13
N ALA A 233 -3.87 17.45 14.94
CA ALA A 233 -5.13 17.05 14.34
C ALA A 233 -5.90 16.08 15.24
N LEU A 234 -5.21 15.12 15.86
CA LEU A 234 -5.81 14.20 16.84
C LEU A 234 -6.28 14.95 18.09
N ARG A 235 -5.51 15.94 18.59
CA ARG A 235 -5.96 16.79 19.72
C ARG A 235 -7.17 17.63 19.34
N GLU A 236 -7.19 18.26 18.18
CA GLU A 236 -8.34 19.05 17.71
C GLU A 236 -9.61 18.20 17.60
N MET A 237 -9.49 16.98 17.05
CA MET A 237 -10.61 16.03 16.99
C MET A 237 -11.11 15.66 18.39
N GLN A 238 -10.22 15.55 19.38
CA GLN A 238 -10.59 15.35 20.78
C GLN A 238 -11.32 16.55 21.39
N PHE A 239 -10.96 17.79 21.02
CA PHE A 239 -11.51 19.02 21.61
C PHE A 239 -12.77 19.55 20.91
N SER A 240 -12.96 19.24 19.62
CA SER A 240 -14.08 19.76 18.82
C SER A 240 -15.46 19.22 19.25
N GLU A 241 -15.51 18.27 20.18
CA GLU A 241 -16.74 17.59 20.60
C GLU A 241 -16.98 17.64 22.13
N ALA A 242 -16.10 18.31 22.88
CA ALA A 242 -16.28 18.53 24.32
C ALA A 242 -17.12 19.78 24.66
N GLY A 243 -17.72 20.45 23.65
CA GLY A 243 -18.56 21.63 23.80
C GLY A 243 -19.75 21.60 22.86
#